data_AF-A0A850B2X8-F1
#
_entry.id   AF-A0A850B2X8-F1
#
_cell.length_a   1.000
_cell.length_b   1.000
_cell.length_c   1.000
_cell.angle_alpha   90.00
_cell.angle_beta   90.00
_cell.angle_gamma   90.00
#
_symmetry.space_group_name_H-M   'P 1'
#
loop_
_entity.id
_entity.type
_entity.pdbx_description
1 polymer ?
#
loop_
_entity_poly.entity_id
_entity_poly.type
_entity_poly.pdbx_seq_one_letter_code
_entity_poly.pdbx_strand_id
1 'polypeptide(L)'
;MALQRYLSGRRKSQEERENRPDPVRTLLERVQASPASEIYKAAFQRYKASLPGAVQIPLTLGGPMAVGLGMSSPIEVGLTTLHTYGMPYIPGSAIKGVCRDVAEELAKLPREEEGHVSAEQFLDLIGDQKSAGLCVFYDAWYVPEGDCKPFHRDVVTVHHPDYYRQKNDAWPTDFDDPTPVPFIVVKPKAEFLFAIKPPSSEWAGFVKDLLVHAMTTHGVGGKTNAGYGWFKEPDEGTPPPPPPPPLAWPDVTITLLAQTGEVSCTNPAGPGKATCKRADLKLTEEQAERLKKKKSLSGVTVTVELIGGHHYRITGLSTS
;
A
#
# COMPACT_ATOMS: atom_id res chain seq x y z
N MET A 1 -57.13 -31.89 6.30
CA MET A 1 -57.23 -30.60 7.02
C MET A 1 -56.13 -30.38 8.07
N ALA A 2 -55.73 -31.37 8.88
CA ALA A 2 -54.68 -31.20 9.90
C ALA A 2 -53.29 -30.87 9.32
N LEU A 3 -52.87 -31.55 8.25
CA LEU A 3 -51.60 -31.29 7.55
C LEU A 3 -51.52 -29.88 6.94
N GLN A 4 -52.64 -29.41 6.38
CA GLN A 4 -52.73 -28.07 5.79
C GLN A 4 -52.68 -26.97 6.86
N ARG A 5 -53.26 -27.22 8.05
CA ARG A 5 -53.12 -26.38 9.25
C ARG A 5 -51.70 -26.39 9.83
N TYR A 6 -51.03 -27.53 9.80
CA TYR A 6 -49.64 -27.68 10.25
C TYR A 6 -48.66 -26.95 9.32
N LEU A 7 -48.82 -27.11 8.00
CA LEU A 7 -48.01 -26.42 6.99
C LEU A 7 -48.27 -24.91 6.96
N SER A 8 -49.53 -24.46 7.08
CA SER A 8 -49.85 -23.03 7.17
C SER A 8 -49.43 -22.39 8.50
N GLY A 9 -49.45 -23.15 9.61
CA GLY A 9 -48.88 -22.74 10.89
C GLY A 9 -47.36 -22.59 10.85
N ARG A 10 -46.64 -23.52 10.22
CA ARG A 10 -45.19 -23.41 9.99
C ARG A 10 -44.84 -22.22 9.10
N ARG A 11 -45.60 -22.01 8.02
CA ARG A 11 -45.40 -20.92 7.07
C ARG A 11 -45.65 -19.54 7.69
N LYS A 12 -46.70 -19.40 8.51
CA LYS A 12 -46.94 -18.19 9.34
C LYS A 12 -45.84 -17.96 10.38
N SER A 13 -45.38 -19.01 11.06
CA SER A 13 -44.29 -18.91 12.04
C SER A 13 -42.92 -18.59 11.40
N GLN A 14 -42.75 -18.96 10.14
CA GLN A 14 -41.56 -18.68 9.34
C GLN A 14 -41.60 -17.24 8.83
N GLU A 15 -42.71 -16.79 8.25
CA GLU A 15 -42.94 -15.37 7.85
C GLU A 15 -42.88 -14.40 9.06
N GLU A 16 -43.41 -14.78 10.23
CA GLU A 16 -43.32 -13.98 11.47
C GLU A 16 -41.89 -13.94 12.07
N ARG A 17 -41.08 -14.99 11.85
CA ARG A 17 -39.65 -14.99 12.18
C ARG A 17 -38.83 -14.19 11.18
N GLU A 18 -39.22 -14.21 9.90
CA GLU A 18 -38.57 -13.49 8.79
C GLU A 18 -38.82 -11.97 8.86
N ASN A 19 -39.99 -11.56 9.39
CA ASN A 19 -40.36 -10.15 9.56
C ASN A 19 -39.91 -9.51 10.88
N ARG A 20 -39.28 -10.24 11.81
CA ARG A 20 -38.58 -9.59 12.93
C ARG A 20 -37.27 -9.02 12.39
N PRO A 21 -36.98 -7.72 12.61
CA PRO A 21 -35.68 -7.19 12.25
C PRO A 21 -34.63 -7.98 13.03
N ASP A 22 -33.82 -8.76 12.32
CA ASP A 22 -32.72 -9.51 12.93
C ASP A 22 -31.79 -8.47 13.58
N PRO A 23 -31.67 -8.47 14.93
CA PRO A 23 -30.88 -7.48 15.63
C PRO A 23 -29.40 -7.60 15.28
N VAL A 24 -28.93 -8.80 14.95
CA VAL A 24 -27.55 -9.04 14.51
C VAL A 24 -27.35 -8.41 13.15
N ARG A 25 -28.22 -8.69 12.18
CA ARG A 25 -28.15 -8.06 10.86
C ARG A 25 -28.19 -6.54 10.94
N THR A 26 -29.09 -5.98 11.75
CA THR A 26 -29.20 -4.53 11.95
C THR A 26 -27.92 -3.94 12.53
N LEU A 27 -27.30 -4.62 13.50
CA LEU A 27 -26.03 -4.23 14.09
C LEU A 27 -24.90 -4.26 13.05
N LEU A 28 -24.79 -5.34 12.28
CA LEU A 28 -23.77 -5.48 11.22
C LEU A 28 -23.90 -4.38 10.16
N GLU A 29 -25.13 -4.07 9.73
CA GLU A 29 -25.41 -2.99 8.77
C GLU A 29 -24.99 -1.62 9.33
N ARG A 30 -25.23 -1.37 10.63
CA ARG A 30 -24.77 -0.14 11.31
C ARG A 30 -23.25 -0.04 11.39
N VAL A 31 -22.57 -1.13 11.75
CA VAL A 31 -21.10 -1.18 11.81
C VAL A 31 -20.50 -0.93 10.44
N GLN A 32 -21.02 -1.58 9.40
CA GLN A 32 -20.58 -1.37 8.01
C GLN A 32 -20.79 0.08 7.53
N ALA A 33 -21.86 0.74 7.98
CA ALA A 33 -22.15 2.12 7.62
C ALA A 33 -21.30 3.15 8.39
N SER A 34 -20.62 2.75 9.47
CA SER A 34 -19.92 3.64 10.39
C SER A 34 -18.62 4.18 9.79
N PRO A 35 -18.50 5.51 9.57
CA PRO A 35 -17.27 6.11 9.09
C PRO A 35 -16.31 6.44 10.24
N ALA A 36 -15.04 6.67 9.91
CA ALA A 36 -14.08 7.33 10.79
C ALA A 36 -14.59 8.72 11.23
N SER A 37 -14.74 8.90 12.55
CA SER A 37 -15.22 10.16 13.13
C SER A 37 -14.17 11.27 13.06
N GLU A 38 -14.59 12.53 13.15
CA GLU A 38 -13.66 13.68 13.20
C GLU A 38 -12.73 13.61 14.43
N ILE A 39 -13.24 13.08 15.54
CA ILE A 39 -12.44 12.83 16.75
C ILE A 39 -11.34 11.81 16.45
N TYR A 40 -11.66 10.73 15.74
CA TYR A 40 -10.66 9.74 15.32
C TYR A 40 -9.62 10.35 14.39
N LYS A 41 -10.04 11.13 13.39
CA LYS A 41 -9.11 11.80 12.46
C LYS A 41 -8.12 12.68 13.21
N ALA A 42 -8.59 13.50 14.15
CA ALA A 42 -7.73 14.31 15.00
C ALA A 42 -6.80 13.44 15.89
N ALA A 43 -7.31 12.33 16.43
CA ALA A 43 -6.50 11.40 17.22
C ALA A 43 -5.42 10.69 16.39
N PHE A 44 -5.74 10.30 15.15
CA PHE A 44 -4.81 9.69 14.22
C PHE A 44 -3.67 10.66 13.86
N GLN A 45 -3.98 11.93 13.61
CA GLN A 45 -2.93 12.94 13.36
C GLN A 45 -2.03 13.15 14.57
N ARG A 46 -2.60 13.19 15.79
CA ARG A 46 -1.80 13.22 17.03
C ARG A 46 -0.94 11.97 17.19
N TYR A 47 -1.50 10.79 16.92
CA TYR A 47 -0.79 9.53 16.98
C TYR A 47 0.41 9.53 16.02
N LYS A 48 0.17 9.86 14.74
CA LYS A 48 1.20 10.01 13.70
C LYS A 48 2.33 10.96 14.12
N ALA A 49 1.99 12.09 14.73
CA ALA A 49 2.97 13.07 15.23
C ALA A 49 3.71 12.61 16.51
N SER A 50 3.10 11.72 17.30
CA SER A 50 3.64 11.22 18.58
C SER A 50 4.65 10.08 18.44
N LEU A 51 5.08 9.76 17.22
CA LEU A 51 5.99 8.65 16.91
C LEU A 51 7.39 9.15 16.49
N PRO A 52 8.16 9.81 17.38
CA PRO A 52 9.48 10.32 17.03
C PRO A 52 10.48 9.19 16.80
N GLY A 53 11.20 9.27 15.67
CA GLY A 53 12.21 8.30 15.28
C GLY A 53 11.65 6.92 14.88
N ALA A 54 10.33 6.78 14.77
CA ALA A 54 9.73 5.58 14.20
C ALA A 54 9.70 5.67 12.68
N VAL A 55 10.01 4.57 12.02
CA VAL A 55 9.78 4.40 10.59
C VAL A 55 8.29 4.16 10.39
N GLN A 56 7.63 5.09 9.71
CA GLN A 56 6.19 5.08 9.47
C GLN A 56 5.93 4.56 8.05
N ILE A 57 5.15 3.49 7.94
CA ILE A 57 4.99 2.73 6.70
C ILE A 57 3.48 2.52 6.47
N PRO A 58 2.85 3.31 5.59
CA PRO A 58 1.47 3.05 5.19
C PRO A 58 1.44 1.81 4.29
N LEU A 59 0.56 0.86 4.59
CA LEU A 59 0.33 -0.32 3.76
C LEU A 59 -1.16 -0.52 3.51
N THR A 60 -1.49 -0.88 2.27
CA THR A 60 -2.87 -1.11 1.83
C THR A 60 -3.21 -2.59 1.84
N LEU A 61 -4.37 -2.95 2.40
CA LEU A 61 -4.86 -4.33 2.41
C LEU A 61 -5.14 -4.84 0.99
N GLY A 62 -4.59 -6.01 0.69
CA GLY A 62 -4.85 -6.75 -0.54
C GLY A 62 -6.13 -7.58 -0.48
N GLY A 63 -6.38 -8.21 0.68
CA GLY A 63 -7.58 -9.00 0.97
C GLY A 63 -8.38 -8.48 2.17
N PRO A 64 -9.52 -9.11 2.50
CA PRO A 64 -10.25 -8.80 3.72
C PRO A 64 -9.40 -9.17 4.94
N MET A 65 -9.50 -8.42 6.02
CA MET A 65 -8.73 -8.68 7.25
C MET A 65 -9.64 -8.91 8.43
N ALA A 66 -9.37 -9.98 9.17
CA ALA A 66 -10.12 -10.39 10.34
C ALA A 66 -9.19 -10.45 11.56
N VAL A 67 -9.05 -9.35 12.31
CA VAL A 67 -8.19 -9.32 13.51
C VAL A 67 -9.03 -9.55 14.76
N GLY A 68 -8.62 -10.46 15.64
CA GLY A 68 -9.29 -10.66 16.93
C GLY A 68 -10.51 -11.57 16.90
N LEU A 69 -10.62 -12.48 15.93
CA LEU A 69 -11.75 -13.43 15.80
C LEU A 69 -11.99 -14.28 17.06
N GLY A 70 -10.97 -14.52 17.88
CA GLY A 70 -11.07 -15.27 19.13
C GLY A 70 -11.48 -14.43 20.36
N MET A 71 -11.69 -13.12 20.20
CA MET A 71 -12.16 -12.28 21.30
C MET A 71 -13.67 -12.44 21.52
N SER A 72 -14.09 -12.50 22.78
CA SER A 72 -15.50 -12.57 23.15
C SER A 72 -16.26 -11.38 22.56
N SER A 73 -17.31 -11.66 21.79
CA SER A 73 -18.13 -10.69 21.08
C SER A 73 -19.60 -11.07 21.20
N PRO A 74 -20.54 -10.09 21.24
CA PRO A 74 -21.96 -10.37 21.18
C PRO A 74 -22.42 -11.14 19.93
N ILE A 75 -21.59 -11.17 18.87
CA ILE A 75 -21.83 -11.89 17.61
C ILE A 75 -20.90 -13.11 17.48
N GLU A 76 -20.37 -13.63 18.59
CA GLU A 76 -19.45 -14.78 18.70
C GLU A 76 -18.07 -14.58 18.05
N VAL A 77 -17.96 -13.73 17.04
CA VAL A 77 -16.74 -13.41 16.30
C VAL A 77 -16.34 -11.97 16.60
N GLY A 78 -15.19 -11.82 17.27
CA GLY A 78 -14.63 -10.51 17.62
C GLY A 78 -13.89 -9.83 16.48
N LEU A 79 -13.85 -8.50 16.53
CA LEU A 79 -12.94 -7.67 15.75
C LEU A 79 -12.17 -6.76 16.70
N THR A 80 -10.86 -6.67 16.52
CA THR A 80 -10.01 -5.75 17.30
C THR A 80 -10.22 -4.31 16.82
N THR A 81 -10.87 -3.51 17.66
CA THR A 81 -11.12 -2.07 17.43
C THR A 81 -10.57 -1.25 18.57
N LEU A 82 -10.13 -0.03 18.28
CA LEU A 82 -9.75 0.96 19.29
C LEU A 82 -10.98 1.28 20.13
N HIS A 83 -10.92 0.98 21.43
CA HIS A 83 -12.05 1.11 22.33
C HIS A 83 -12.68 2.52 22.29
N THR A 84 -11.86 3.56 22.26
CA THR A 84 -12.30 4.96 22.29
C THR A 84 -12.92 5.44 20.98
N TYR A 85 -12.49 4.89 19.84
CA TYR A 85 -12.82 5.45 18.52
C TYR A 85 -13.63 4.50 17.63
N GLY A 86 -13.74 3.23 17.99
CA GLY A 86 -14.44 2.20 17.22
C GLY A 86 -13.80 1.85 15.88
N MET A 87 -12.58 2.32 15.59
CA MET A 87 -11.86 2.06 14.34
C MET A 87 -10.95 0.84 14.48
N PRO A 88 -10.72 0.06 13.41
CA PRO A 88 -9.88 -1.12 13.49
C PRO A 88 -8.41 -0.71 13.68
N TYR A 89 -7.68 -1.55 14.42
CA TYR A 89 -6.24 -1.43 14.55
C TYR A 89 -5.61 -2.83 14.64
N ILE A 90 -4.32 -2.88 14.36
CA ILE A 90 -3.53 -4.11 14.44
C ILE A 90 -2.60 -3.95 15.65
N PRO A 91 -2.70 -4.80 16.67
CA PRO A 91 -1.83 -4.71 17.83
C PRO A 91 -0.35 -4.82 17.46
N GLY A 92 0.50 -4.02 18.08
CA GLY A 92 1.95 -4.08 17.91
C GLY A 92 2.54 -5.45 18.27
N SER A 93 1.91 -6.17 19.19
CA SER A 93 2.24 -7.56 19.52
C SER A 93 1.97 -8.53 18.37
N ALA A 94 0.89 -8.33 17.61
CA ALA A 94 0.59 -9.15 16.44
C ALA A 94 1.60 -8.88 15.32
N ILE A 95 1.93 -7.61 15.08
CA ILE A 95 2.95 -7.20 14.10
C ILE A 95 4.30 -7.80 14.46
N LYS A 96 4.72 -7.68 15.73
CA LYS A 96 5.94 -8.28 16.25
C LYS A 96 5.96 -9.80 16.08
N GLY A 97 4.81 -10.46 16.29
CA GLY A 97 4.66 -11.90 16.11
C GLY A 97 4.93 -12.33 14.67
N VAL A 98 4.27 -11.70 13.69
CA VAL A 98 4.47 -12.03 12.27
C VAL A 98 5.92 -11.76 11.83
N CYS A 99 6.52 -10.64 12.27
CA CYS A 99 7.93 -10.37 11.99
C CYS A 99 8.87 -11.42 12.61
N ARG A 100 8.52 -12.01 13.76
CA ARG A 100 9.28 -13.11 14.37
C ARG A 100 9.17 -14.37 13.54
N ASP A 101 7.96 -14.75 13.11
CA ASP A 101 7.73 -15.97 12.34
C ASP A 101 8.53 -15.94 11.02
N VAL A 102 8.54 -14.79 10.35
CA VAL A 102 9.35 -14.53 9.15
C VAL A 102 10.84 -14.62 9.45
N ALA A 103 11.30 -14.01 10.55
CA ALA A 103 12.71 -14.09 10.94
C ALA A 103 13.16 -15.54 11.22
N GLU A 104 12.31 -16.35 11.86
CA GLU A 104 12.56 -17.77 12.11
C GLU A 104 12.55 -18.62 10.84
N GLU A 105 11.77 -18.22 9.82
CA GLU A 105 11.78 -18.84 8.51
C GLU A 105 13.08 -18.52 7.74
N LEU A 106 13.45 -17.24 7.67
CA LEU A 106 14.69 -16.79 7.03
C LEU A 106 15.93 -17.38 7.70
N ALA A 107 15.88 -17.58 9.03
CA ALA A 107 16.95 -18.23 9.79
C ALA A 107 17.28 -19.66 9.34
N LYS A 108 16.34 -20.35 8.66
CA LYS A 108 16.51 -21.72 8.18
C LYS A 108 17.15 -21.78 6.78
N LEU A 109 17.29 -20.64 6.09
CA LEU A 109 17.87 -20.56 4.76
C LEU A 109 19.41 -20.63 4.79
N PRO A 110 20.07 -21.15 3.73
CA PRO A 110 21.53 -21.24 3.68
C PRO A 110 22.19 -19.84 3.63
N ARG A 111 23.33 -19.68 4.31
CA ARG A 111 24.03 -18.38 4.51
C ARG A 111 24.70 -17.78 3.26
N GLU A 112 24.53 -18.36 2.07
CA GLU A 112 25.34 -18.04 0.88
C GLU A 112 24.77 -16.92 -0.02
N GLU A 113 23.60 -16.36 0.30
CA GLU A 113 23.03 -15.22 -0.43
C GLU A 113 23.58 -13.87 0.10
N GLU A 114 23.95 -12.96 -0.81
CA GLU A 114 24.49 -11.62 -0.45
C GLU A 114 23.42 -10.73 0.20
N GLY A 115 23.79 -9.99 1.27
CA GLY A 115 22.90 -9.07 1.99
C GLY A 115 22.26 -9.63 3.27
N HIS A 116 22.69 -10.81 3.71
CA HIS A 116 22.11 -11.51 4.86
C HIS A 116 22.43 -10.87 6.21
N VAL A 117 21.38 -10.35 6.86
CA VAL A 117 21.35 -10.17 8.33
C VAL A 117 21.13 -11.55 8.96
N SER A 118 21.98 -11.93 9.92
CA SER A 118 21.89 -13.26 10.53
C SER A 118 20.60 -13.42 11.33
N ALA A 119 20.13 -14.66 11.49
CA ALA A 119 19.03 -15.00 12.38
C ALA A 119 19.21 -14.42 13.80
N GLU A 120 20.45 -14.39 14.28
CA GLU A 120 20.81 -13.84 15.59
C GLU A 120 20.55 -12.33 15.65
N GLN A 121 20.90 -11.59 14.60
CA GLN A 121 20.61 -10.15 14.50
C GLN A 121 19.10 -9.88 14.47
N PHE A 122 18.30 -10.73 13.79
CA PHE A 122 16.84 -10.63 13.86
C PHE A 122 16.29 -10.88 15.27
N LEU A 123 16.82 -11.90 15.96
CA LEU A 123 16.44 -12.20 17.34
C LEU A 123 16.82 -11.08 18.29
N ASP A 124 17.95 -10.40 18.09
CA ASP A 124 18.33 -9.23 18.89
C ASP A 124 17.38 -8.03 18.66
N LEU A 125 16.90 -7.83 17.42
CA LEU A 125 15.94 -6.77 17.10
C LEU A 125 14.57 -7.01 17.75
N ILE A 126 14.09 -8.25 17.75
CA ILE A 126 12.76 -8.60 18.26
C ILE A 126 12.80 -8.96 19.75
N GLY A 127 13.93 -9.46 20.24
CA GLY A 127 14.15 -10.00 21.58
C GLY A 127 13.75 -11.46 21.72
N ASP A 128 14.17 -12.09 22.81
CA ASP A 128 13.82 -13.46 23.19
C ASP A 128 13.41 -13.55 24.68
N GLN A 129 13.49 -14.73 25.29
CA GLN A 129 13.18 -14.90 26.72
C GLN A 129 14.26 -14.36 27.66
N LYS A 130 15.48 -14.11 27.16
CA LYS A 130 16.67 -13.70 27.92
C LYS A 130 17.00 -12.23 27.71
N SER A 131 16.70 -11.66 26.53
CA SER A 131 17.00 -10.29 26.15
C SER A 131 15.76 -9.55 25.64
N ALA A 132 15.66 -8.27 26.01
CA ALA A 132 14.66 -7.38 25.43
C ALA A 132 15.03 -7.04 23.99
N GLY A 133 14.02 -6.96 23.12
CA GLY A 133 14.21 -6.55 21.73
C GLY A 133 14.59 -5.08 21.62
N LEU A 134 15.43 -4.78 20.63
CA LEU A 134 15.89 -3.43 20.35
C LEU A 134 14.85 -2.57 19.60
N CYS A 135 13.90 -3.20 18.90
CA CYS A 135 12.83 -2.52 18.17
C CYS A 135 11.55 -2.37 19.01
N VAL A 136 10.90 -1.21 18.90
CA VAL A 136 9.55 -0.99 19.45
C VAL A 136 8.52 -1.05 18.32
N PHE A 137 7.63 -2.02 18.39
CA PHE A 137 6.52 -2.21 17.45
C PHE A 137 5.29 -1.50 18.01
N TYR A 138 4.83 -0.45 17.35
CA TYR A 138 3.61 0.24 17.74
C TYR A 138 2.38 -0.38 17.06
N ASP A 139 1.21 -0.06 17.60
CA ASP A 139 -0.07 -0.47 17.02
C ASP A 139 -0.26 0.17 15.63
N ALA A 140 -0.66 -0.60 14.63
CA ALA A 140 -0.99 -0.03 13.31
C ALA A 140 -2.43 0.48 13.31
N TRP A 141 -2.60 1.79 13.09
CA TRP A 141 -3.91 2.44 13.10
C TRP A 141 -4.44 2.58 11.67
N TYR A 142 -5.75 2.42 11.49
CA TYR A 142 -6.42 2.64 10.20
C TYR A 142 -6.25 4.08 9.72
N VAL A 143 -5.83 4.28 8.47
CA VAL A 143 -5.66 5.61 7.87
C VAL A 143 -7.02 6.14 7.42
N PRO A 144 -7.52 7.26 8.00
CA PRO A 144 -8.86 7.78 7.68
C PRO A 144 -8.84 8.70 6.44
N GLU A 145 -8.18 8.27 5.37
CA GLU A 145 -8.11 8.97 4.09
C GLU A 145 -8.90 8.21 3.02
N GLY A 146 -9.58 8.92 2.12
CA GLY A 146 -10.44 8.30 1.11
C GLY A 146 -11.73 7.69 1.68
N ASP A 147 -11.98 6.41 1.39
CA ASP A 147 -13.18 5.69 1.84
C ASP A 147 -13.08 5.33 3.33
N CYS A 148 -13.56 6.25 4.17
CA CYS A 148 -13.48 6.24 5.63
C CYS A 148 -14.35 5.16 6.33
N LYS A 149 -14.94 4.20 5.62
CA LYS A 149 -15.79 3.13 6.20
C LYS A 149 -15.07 1.78 6.15
N PRO A 150 -14.25 1.42 7.15
CA PRO A 150 -13.34 0.29 7.03
C PRO A 150 -14.02 -1.08 7.06
N PHE A 151 -15.25 -1.17 7.58
CA PHE A 151 -15.89 -2.45 7.87
C PHE A 151 -16.72 -3.02 6.71
N HIS A 152 -16.74 -4.34 6.60
CA HIS A 152 -17.59 -5.09 5.70
C HIS A 152 -18.13 -6.35 6.39
N ARG A 153 -19.34 -6.78 6.02
CA ARG A 153 -19.92 -8.03 6.51
C ARG A 153 -19.48 -9.17 5.60
N ASP A 154 -18.90 -10.21 6.20
CA ASP A 154 -18.55 -11.45 5.53
C ASP A 154 -19.30 -12.64 6.16
N VAL A 155 -19.23 -13.82 5.53
CA VAL A 155 -19.91 -15.04 5.98
C VAL A 155 -19.00 -16.25 5.86
N VAL A 156 -18.94 -17.06 6.92
CA VAL A 156 -18.37 -18.42 6.83
C VAL A 156 -19.50 -19.41 6.97
N THR A 157 -19.57 -20.34 6.03
CA THR A 157 -20.57 -21.40 6.03
C THR A 157 -19.90 -22.72 6.42
N VAL A 158 -20.24 -23.25 7.59
CA VAL A 158 -19.76 -24.57 8.01
C VAL A 158 -20.71 -25.61 7.49
N HIS A 159 -20.21 -26.53 6.66
CA HIS A 159 -21.02 -27.60 6.05
C HIS A 159 -21.18 -28.82 6.96
N HIS A 160 -20.22 -29.13 7.83
CA HIS A 160 -20.27 -30.30 8.72
C HIS A 160 -20.03 -29.89 10.18
N PRO A 161 -20.95 -29.11 10.80
CA PRO A 161 -20.74 -28.59 12.14
C PRO A 161 -20.58 -29.69 13.20
N ASP A 162 -21.28 -30.82 13.03
CA ASP A 162 -21.26 -31.93 13.98
C ASP A 162 -19.96 -32.74 13.90
N TYR A 163 -19.39 -32.91 12.70
CA TYR A 163 -18.06 -33.48 12.52
C TYR A 163 -16.99 -32.71 13.31
N TYR A 164 -17.02 -31.37 13.24
CA TYR A 164 -16.05 -30.53 13.93
C TYR A 164 -16.26 -30.46 15.45
N ARG A 165 -17.51 -30.55 15.92
CA ARG A 165 -17.83 -30.51 17.37
C ARG A 165 -17.62 -31.85 18.05
N GLN A 166 -18.02 -32.94 17.42
CA GLN A 166 -18.00 -34.30 17.97
C GLN A 166 -16.82 -35.07 17.38
N LYS A 167 -15.61 -34.66 17.78
CA LYS A 167 -14.36 -35.35 17.40
C LYS A 167 -14.50 -36.85 17.68
N ASN A 168 -14.62 -37.66 16.62
CA ASN A 168 -14.71 -39.13 16.55
C ASN A 168 -16.10 -39.80 16.59
N ASP A 169 -17.21 -39.07 16.71
CA ASP A 169 -18.56 -39.69 16.82
C ASP A 169 -19.50 -39.40 15.63
N ALA A 170 -19.12 -38.46 14.77
CA ALA A 170 -19.86 -38.12 13.56
C ALA A 170 -18.94 -38.16 12.34
N TRP A 171 -19.37 -38.82 11.27
CA TRP A 171 -18.70 -38.76 9.96
C TRP A 171 -19.14 -37.49 9.22
N PRO A 172 -18.27 -36.88 8.39
CA PRO A 172 -18.69 -35.75 7.56
C PRO A 172 -19.62 -36.30 6.47
N THR A 173 -20.91 -35.99 6.56
CA THR A 173 -21.91 -36.46 5.59
C THR A 173 -22.49 -35.30 4.79
N ASP A 174 -22.75 -35.50 3.51
CA ASP A 174 -23.30 -34.48 2.60
C ASP A 174 -24.75 -34.06 2.93
N PHE A 175 -25.35 -34.62 3.98
CA PHE A 175 -26.72 -34.33 4.42
C PHE A 175 -26.79 -33.25 5.52
N ASP A 176 -25.65 -32.77 5.99
CA ASP A 176 -25.59 -31.73 7.01
C ASP A 176 -26.03 -30.39 6.42
N ASP A 177 -26.95 -29.70 7.10
CA ASP A 177 -27.39 -28.37 6.68
C ASP A 177 -26.26 -27.35 6.91
N PRO A 178 -25.87 -26.56 5.89
CA PRO A 178 -24.86 -25.53 6.06
C PRO A 178 -25.32 -24.48 7.07
N THR A 179 -24.43 -24.10 7.99
CA THR A 179 -24.70 -23.04 8.98
C THR A 179 -23.91 -21.78 8.62
N PRO A 180 -24.53 -20.75 8.02
CA PRO A 180 -23.87 -19.48 7.72
C PRO A 180 -23.70 -18.65 8.99
N VAL A 181 -22.45 -18.30 9.30
CA VAL A 181 -22.07 -17.46 10.43
C VAL A 181 -21.57 -16.10 9.89
N PRO A 182 -22.39 -15.03 9.98
CA PRO A 182 -21.96 -13.71 9.55
C PRO A 182 -21.01 -13.07 10.57
N PHE A 183 -20.00 -12.35 10.10
CA PHE A 183 -19.02 -11.65 10.93
C PHE A 183 -18.52 -10.37 10.26
N ILE A 184 -17.87 -9.49 11.02
CA ILE A 184 -17.30 -8.24 10.48
C ILE A 184 -15.82 -8.44 10.15
N VAL A 185 -15.42 -7.91 9.00
CA VAL A 185 -14.04 -7.83 8.54
C VAL A 185 -13.70 -6.41 8.16
N VAL A 186 -12.41 -6.11 8.11
CA VAL A 186 -11.92 -4.90 7.44
C VAL A 186 -11.86 -5.18 5.94
N LYS A 187 -12.43 -4.29 5.14
CA LYS A 187 -12.51 -4.46 3.69
C LYS A 187 -11.14 -4.34 3.01
N PRO A 188 -10.95 -4.98 1.84
CA PRO A 188 -9.80 -4.72 0.98
C PRO A 188 -9.66 -3.23 0.65
N LYS A 189 -8.44 -2.79 0.34
CA LYS A 189 -8.09 -1.38 0.07
C LYS A 189 -8.13 -0.44 1.29
N ALA A 190 -8.49 -0.93 2.47
CA ALA A 190 -8.26 -0.15 3.69
C ALA A 190 -6.75 -0.06 3.95
N GLU A 191 -6.29 1.13 4.34
CA GLU A 191 -4.88 1.41 4.60
C GLU A 191 -4.62 1.49 6.10
N PHE A 192 -3.47 1.00 6.53
CA PHE A 192 -3.01 1.05 7.91
C PHE A 192 -1.63 1.71 7.99
N LEU A 193 -1.45 2.58 8.97
CA LEU A 193 -0.16 3.18 9.28
C LEU A 193 0.58 2.29 10.27
N PHE A 194 1.58 1.57 9.78
CA PHE A 194 2.49 0.82 10.62
C PHE A 194 3.60 1.74 11.11
N ALA A 195 4.08 1.50 12.33
CA ALA A 195 5.20 2.24 12.89
C ALA A 195 6.10 1.33 13.71
N ILE A 196 7.40 1.34 13.39
CA ILE A 196 8.42 0.62 14.16
C ILE A 196 9.54 1.59 14.48
N LYS A 197 9.92 1.69 15.76
CA LYS A 197 11.11 2.44 16.16
C LYS A 197 12.32 1.50 16.17
N PRO A 198 13.28 1.67 15.24
CA PRO A 198 14.52 0.91 15.24
C PRO A 198 15.47 1.39 16.35
N PRO A 199 16.51 0.61 16.70
CA PRO A 199 17.54 1.02 17.66
C PRO A 199 18.37 2.21 17.19
N SER A 200 18.69 2.26 15.90
CA SER A 200 19.39 3.39 15.27
C SER A 200 18.83 3.65 13.88
N SER A 201 19.13 4.81 13.31
CA SER A 201 18.68 5.20 11.97
C SER A 201 19.20 4.29 10.85
N GLU A 202 20.31 3.58 11.07
CA GLU A 202 20.92 2.67 10.11
C GLU A 202 20.03 1.44 9.85
N TRP A 203 19.26 1.03 10.87
CA TRP A 203 18.33 -0.11 10.78
C TRP A 203 16.98 0.24 10.16
N ALA A 204 16.74 1.52 9.83
CA ALA A 204 15.44 1.98 9.35
C ALA A 204 15.00 1.31 8.04
N GLY A 205 15.91 1.16 7.08
CA GLY A 205 15.64 0.48 5.81
C GLY A 205 15.31 -0.99 6.03
N PHE A 206 16.18 -1.68 6.77
CA PHE A 206 15.99 -3.10 7.08
C PHE A 206 14.67 -3.40 7.79
N VAL A 207 14.31 -2.63 8.82
CA VAL A 207 13.05 -2.82 9.56
C VAL A 207 11.83 -2.55 8.67
N LYS A 208 11.93 -1.59 7.75
CA LYS A 208 10.89 -1.36 6.74
C LYS A 208 10.74 -2.57 5.84
N ASP A 209 11.83 -3.08 5.29
CA ASP A 209 11.79 -4.19 4.33
C ASP A 209 11.30 -5.48 5.00
N LEU A 210 11.73 -5.74 6.25
CA LEU A 210 11.23 -6.84 7.07
C LEU A 210 9.71 -6.74 7.26
N LEU A 211 9.21 -5.56 7.64
CA LEU A 211 7.78 -5.38 7.86
C LEU A 211 7.00 -5.57 6.55
N VAL A 212 7.45 -4.95 5.46
CA VAL A 212 6.81 -5.07 4.14
C VAL A 212 6.74 -6.53 3.75
N HIS A 213 7.87 -7.25 3.80
CA HIS A 213 7.93 -8.67 3.50
C HIS A 213 6.98 -9.48 4.39
N ALA A 214 6.99 -9.24 5.71
CA ALA A 214 6.12 -9.96 6.64
C ALA A 214 4.63 -9.76 6.36
N MET A 215 4.23 -8.53 6.03
CA MET A 215 2.83 -8.20 5.76
C MET A 215 2.38 -8.70 4.37
N THR A 216 3.29 -8.83 3.40
CA THR A 216 2.96 -9.31 2.05
C THR A 216 2.95 -10.82 1.94
N THR A 217 3.82 -11.53 2.67
CA THR A 217 3.94 -13.00 2.56
C THR A 217 3.08 -13.76 3.57
N HIS A 218 3.09 -13.36 4.84
CA HIS A 218 2.36 -14.04 5.91
C HIS A 218 1.00 -13.39 6.19
N GLY A 219 0.94 -12.05 6.11
CA GLY A 219 -0.22 -11.28 6.52
C GLY A 219 -0.46 -11.32 8.04
N VAL A 220 -1.57 -10.74 8.49
CA VAL A 220 -1.89 -10.61 9.92
C VAL A 220 -3.37 -10.82 10.21
N GLY A 221 -3.65 -11.40 11.38
CA GLY A 221 -5.01 -11.69 11.84
C GLY A 221 -5.36 -13.17 11.72
N GLY A 222 -6.66 -13.46 11.73
CA GLY A 222 -7.18 -14.81 11.59
C GLY A 222 -7.50 -15.16 10.15
N LYS A 223 -7.57 -16.47 9.87
CA LYS A 223 -7.90 -17.05 8.55
C LYS A 223 -6.90 -16.67 7.44
N THR A 224 -5.62 -16.47 7.78
CA THR A 224 -4.55 -16.19 6.81
C THR A 224 -4.43 -17.26 5.72
N ASN A 225 -4.57 -18.54 6.08
CA ASN A 225 -4.61 -19.66 5.11
C ASN A 225 -5.76 -19.57 4.08
N ALA A 226 -6.82 -18.83 4.38
CA ALA A 226 -7.94 -18.58 3.46
C ALA A 226 -7.77 -17.27 2.66
N GLY A 227 -6.61 -16.62 2.74
CA GLY A 227 -6.29 -15.39 2.03
C GLY A 227 -6.70 -14.11 2.75
N TYR A 228 -6.93 -14.15 4.07
CA TYR A 228 -7.23 -12.96 4.87
C TYR A 228 -5.96 -12.26 5.36
N GLY A 229 -6.01 -10.94 5.48
CA GLY A 229 -5.02 -10.17 6.24
C GLY A 229 -3.67 -9.92 5.58
N TRP A 230 -3.51 -10.25 4.30
CA TRP A 230 -2.31 -9.90 3.53
C TRP A 230 -2.37 -8.47 2.99
N PHE A 231 -1.20 -7.84 2.88
CA PHE A 231 -1.03 -6.48 2.38
C PHE A 231 -0.39 -6.47 1.00
N LYS A 232 -0.73 -5.45 0.21
CA LYS A 232 -0.04 -5.20 -1.05
C LYS A 232 1.36 -4.68 -0.79
N GLU A 233 2.27 -4.99 -1.69
CA GLU A 233 3.53 -4.27 -1.74
C GLU A 233 3.22 -2.77 -1.87
N PRO A 234 3.92 -1.92 -1.09
CA PRO A 234 3.78 -0.49 -1.25
C PRO A 234 4.14 -0.16 -2.70
N ASP A 235 3.32 0.65 -3.38
CA ASP A 235 3.69 1.20 -4.68
C ASP A 235 5.00 1.96 -4.46
N GLU A 236 6.14 1.34 -4.81
CA GLU A 236 7.35 2.10 -5.06
C GLU A 236 6.96 3.03 -6.20
N GLY A 237 6.76 4.31 -5.85
CA GLY A 237 6.22 5.30 -6.76
C GLY A 237 6.87 5.09 -8.11
N THR A 238 6.06 4.79 -9.12
CA THR A 238 6.54 4.55 -10.47
C THR A 238 7.56 5.66 -10.75
N PRO A 239 8.83 5.34 -11.10
CA PRO A 239 9.77 6.39 -11.44
C PRO A 239 9.04 7.28 -12.44
N PRO A 240 9.02 8.62 -12.25
CA PRO A 240 8.30 9.50 -13.14
C PRO A 240 8.69 9.12 -14.57
N PRO A 241 7.71 9.03 -15.50
CA PRO A 241 8.02 8.58 -16.85
C PRO A 241 9.26 9.33 -17.32
N PRO A 242 10.25 8.63 -17.92
CA PRO A 242 11.50 9.28 -18.32
C PRO A 242 11.13 10.57 -19.08
N PRO A 243 11.82 11.70 -18.78
CA PRO A 243 11.49 12.95 -19.42
C PRO A 243 11.42 12.71 -20.93
N PRO A 244 10.42 13.30 -21.62
CA PRO A 244 10.23 13.05 -23.04
C PRO A 244 11.56 13.26 -23.77
N PRO A 245 11.91 12.40 -24.73
CA PRO A 245 13.20 12.49 -25.41
C PRO A 245 13.39 13.92 -25.93
N PRO A 246 14.60 14.50 -25.77
CA PRO A 246 14.85 15.87 -26.17
C PRO A 246 14.44 16.11 -27.62
N LEU A 247 13.68 17.18 -27.87
CA LEU A 247 13.18 17.46 -29.21
C LEU A 247 14.37 17.84 -30.10
N ALA A 248 14.66 17.03 -31.12
CA ALA A 248 15.72 17.31 -32.08
C ALA A 248 15.16 18.03 -33.31
N TRP A 249 15.71 19.19 -33.66
CA TRP A 249 15.44 19.87 -34.92
C TRP A 249 16.58 19.56 -35.90
N PRO A 250 16.34 18.76 -36.95
CA PRO A 250 17.36 18.46 -37.96
C PRO A 250 17.55 19.65 -38.91
N ASP A 251 18.75 19.74 -39.50
CA ASP A 251 19.09 20.68 -40.59
C ASP A 251 18.82 22.16 -40.30
N VAL A 252 19.03 22.58 -39.06
CA VAL A 252 18.76 23.96 -38.66
C VAL A 252 19.95 24.86 -38.93
N THR A 253 19.66 26.11 -39.34
CA THR A 253 20.66 27.17 -39.40
C THR A 253 20.68 27.97 -38.11
N ILE A 254 21.83 27.95 -37.46
CA ILE A 254 22.10 28.62 -36.21
C ILE A 254 22.75 29.98 -36.51
N THR A 255 22.24 31.05 -35.90
CA THR A 255 22.74 32.42 -36.10
C THR A 255 23.21 33.01 -34.78
N LEU A 256 24.37 33.70 -34.81
CA LEU A 256 24.90 34.43 -33.66
C LEU A 256 24.37 35.88 -33.69
N LEU A 257 23.61 36.26 -32.66
CA LEU A 257 23.08 37.62 -32.52
C LEU A 257 24.18 38.56 -32.02
N ALA A 258 24.55 39.55 -32.84
CA ALA A 258 25.68 40.45 -32.56
C ALA A 258 25.49 41.35 -31.34
N GLN A 259 24.23 41.60 -30.92
CA GLN A 259 23.91 42.49 -29.80
C GLN A 259 23.99 41.80 -28.43
N THR A 260 23.64 40.52 -28.35
CA THR A 260 23.56 39.77 -27.07
C THR A 260 24.64 38.70 -26.95
N GLY A 261 25.34 38.34 -28.05
CA GLY A 261 26.28 37.22 -28.08
C GLY A 261 25.60 35.86 -27.97
N GLU A 262 24.27 35.82 -28.00
CA GLU A 262 23.47 34.61 -27.94
C GLU A 262 23.32 33.97 -29.31
N VAL A 263 23.10 32.66 -29.27
CA VAL A 263 22.90 31.82 -30.42
C VAL A 263 21.42 31.50 -30.52
N SER A 264 20.82 31.79 -31.67
CA SER A 264 19.40 31.55 -31.92
C SER A 264 19.17 30.74 -33.19
N CYS A 265 18.14 29.90 -33.14
CA CYS A 265 17.62 29.22 -34.31
C CYS A 265 16.09 29.12 -34.25
N THR A 266 15.47 28.87 -35.40
CA THR A 266 14.01 28.72 -35.53
C THR A 266 13.65 27.31 -35.92
N ASN A 267 12.51 26.83 -35.43
CA ASN A 267 12.00 25.51 -35.74
C ASN A 267 11.72 25.40 -37.26
N PRO A 268 12.29 24.41 -37.97
CA PRO A 268 12.02 24.22 -39.38
C PRO A 268 10.58 23.75 -39.68
N ALA A 269 9.90 23.14 -38.72
CA ALA A 269 8.58 22.52 -38.90
C ALA A 269 7.39 23.34 -38.34
N GLY A 270 7.61 24.54 -37.78
CA GLY A 270 6.53 25.36 -37.22
C GLY A 270 6.98 26.60 -36.46
N PRO A 271 6.07 27.33 -35.78
CA PRO A 271 6.43 28.51 -34.98
C PRO A 271 7.17 28.08 -33.71
N GLY A 272 8.47 28.32 -33.67
CA GLY A 272 9.30 28.06 -32.49
C GLY A 272 10.66 28.75 -32.61
N LYS A 273 11.10 29.43 -31.56
CA LYS A 273 12.43 30.06 -31.51
C LYS A 273 13.22 29.47 -30.35
N ALA A 274 14.40 28.94 -30.65
CA ALA A 274 15.34 28.49 -29.65
C ALA A 274 16.47 29.50 -29.45
N THR A 275 16.89 29.68 -28.20
CA THR A 275 18.00 30.56 -27.83
C THR A 275 18.89 29.91 -26.78
N CYS A 276 20.19 30.12 -26.86
CA CYS A 276 21.16 29.76 -25.81
C CYS A 276 22.34 30.71 -25.82
N LYS A 277 23.12 30.72 -24.73
CA LYS A 277 24.40 31.42 -24.71
C LYS A 277 25.44 30.57 -25.45
N ARG A 278 26.35 31.24 -26.15
CA ARG A 278 27.42 30.57 -26.89
C ARG A 278 28.28 29.63 -26.02
N ALA A 279 28.49 29.98 -24.74
CA ALA A 279 29.33 29.21 -23.82
C ALA A 279 28.74 27.84 -23.46
N ASP A 280 27.41 27.69 -23.55
CA ASP A 280 26.71 26.46 -23.17
C ASP A 280 26.66 25.44 -24.32
N LEU A 281 27.12 25.83 -25.52
CA LEU A 281 27.20 24.97 -26.69
C LEU A 281 28.55 24.24 -26.75
N LYS A 282 28.52 22.92 -26.69
CA LYS A 282 29.69 22.05 -26.96
C LYS A 282 29.99 22.03 -28.46
N LEU A 283 30.59 23.11 -28.98
CA LEU A 283 31.03 23.25 -30.38
C LEU A 283 32.45 22.71 -30.56
N THR A 284 32.75 22.07 -31.69
CA THR A 284 34.14 21.77 -32.07
C THR A 284 34.87 23.06 -32.49
N GLU A 285 36.21 23.07 -32.41
CA GLU A 285 37.02 24.27 -32.70
C GLU A 285 36.76 24.84 -34.10
N GLU A 286 36.59 23.99 -35.12
CA GLU A 286 36.25 24.38 -36.49
C GLU A 286 34.86 25.05 -36.60
N GLN A 287 33.87 24.54 -35.86
CA GLN A 287 32.51 25.10 -35.84
C GLN A 287 32.49 26.45 -35.11
N ALA A 288 33.24 26.56 -34.01
CA ALA A 288 33.39 27.80 -33.26
C ALA A 288 34.06 28.90 -34.11
N GLU A 289 35.01 28.55 -34.97
CA GLU A 289 35.63 29.45 -35.94
C GLU A 289 34.69 29.84 -37.08
N ARG A 290 33.97 28.89 -37.68
CA ARG A 290 33.01 29.18 -38.77
C ARG A 290 31.87 30.08 -38.28
N LEU A 291 31.38 29.86 -37.07
CA LEU A 291 30.36 30.71 -36.44
C LEU A 291 30.91 32.10 -36.09
N LYS A 292 32.21 32.24 -35.74
CA LYS A 292 32.86 33.55 -35.57
C LYS A 292 33.05 34.29 -36.89
N LYS A 293 33.49 33.60 -37.95
CA LYS A 293 33.83 34.20 -39.25
C LYS A 293 32.59 34.54 -40.10
N LYS A 294 31.59 33.66 -40.15
CA LYS A 294 30.40 33.80 -41.02
C LYS A 294 29.12 34.19 -40.28
N LYS A 295 29.13 34.28 -38.94
CA LYS A 295 27.98 34.57 -38.07
C LYS A 295 26.79 33.60 -38.17
N SER A 296 26.84 32.60 -39.04
CA SER A 296 25.85 31.52 -39.18
C SER A 296 26.51 30.16 -39.44
N LEU A 297 25.83 29.09 -39.03
CA LEU A 297 26.21 27.69 -39.26
C LEU A 297 24.95 26.90 -39.67
N SER A 298 24.97 26.29 -40.85
CA SER A 298 23.83 25.55 -41.43
C SER A 298 24.06 24.04 -41.40
N GLY A 299 22.98 23.25 -41.42
CA GLY A 299 23.04 21.78 -41.50
C GLY A 299 23.40 21.11 -40.17
N VAL A 300 22.95 21.67 -39.05
CA VAL A 300 23.22 21.15 -37.71
C VAL A 300 21.93 20.63 -37.09
N THR A 301 22.01 19.47 -36.45
CA THR A 301 20.90 18.94 -35.66
C THR A 301 20.99 19.53 -34.25
N VAL A 302 19.94 20.26 -33.87
CA VAL A 302 19.88 20.99 -32.60
C VAL A 302 18.94 20.28 -31.66
N THR A 303 19.44 19.95 -30.47
CA THR A 303 18.60 19.43 -29.40
C THR A 303 18.04 20.60 -28.61
N VAL A 304 16.71 20.66 -28.50
CA VAL A 304 16.00 21.74 -27.81
C VAL A 304 15.08 21.24 -26.71
N GLU A 305 14.93 22.07 -25.68
CA GLU A 305 14.04 21.86 -24.54
C GLU A 305 12.99 22.98 -24.51
N LEU A 306 11.73 22.65 -24.32
CA LEU A 306 10.66 23.65 -24.28
C LEU A 306 10.69 24.40 -22.94
N ILE A 307 10.79 25.73 -22.98
CA ILE A 307 10.74 26.57 -21.77
C ILE A 307 9.29 27.06 -21.52
N GLY A 308 8.50 27.25 -22.59
CA GLY A 308 7.10 27.64 -22.53
C GLY A 308 6.61 28.35 -23.80
N GLY A 309 5.35 28.09 -24.20
CA GLY A 309 4.77 28.64 -25.44
C GLY A 309 5.51 28.16 -26.69
N HIS A 310 6.01 29.09 -27.51
CA HIS A 310 6.84 28.82 -28.70
C HIS A 310 8.34 29.09 -28.48
N HIS A 311 8.79 29.17 -27.22
CA HIS A 311 10.18 29.45 -26.86
C HIS A 311 10.88 28.20 -26.34
N TYR A 312 12.04 27.92 -26.93
CA TYR A 312 12.86 26.74 -26.66
C TYR A 312 14.27 27.14 -26.20
N ARG A 313 14.93 26.28 -25.45
CA ARG A 313 16.35 26.39 -25.09
C ARG A 313 17.14 25.38 -25.90
N ILE A 314 18.27 25.77 -26.47
CA ILE A 314 19.19 24.81 -27.10
C ILE A 314 20.02 24.16 -25.99
N THR A 315 20.01 22.83 -25.92
CA THR A 315 20.72 22.04 -24.89
C THR A 315 21.86 21.22 -25.48
N GLY A 316 21.87 21.00 -26.80
CA GLY A 316 22.91 20.23 -27.48
C GLY A 316 22.98 20.50 -28.97
N LEU A 317 24.14 20.22 -29.55
CA LEU A 317 24.39 20.26 -30.99
C LEU A 317 25.05 18.97 -31.42
N SER A 318 24.55 18.38 -32.50
CA SER A 318 25.13 17.23 -33.18
C SER A 318 25.19 17.55 -34.68
N THR A 319 26.30 17.20 -35.31
CA THR A 319 26.42 17.19 -36.76
C THR A 319 26.31 15.76 -37.24
N SER A 320 25.50 15.57 -38.29
CA SER A 320 25.57 14.39 -39.14
C SER A 320 26.88 14.37 -39.93
#